data_AF-A0A7J2U6F5-F1
#
_entry.id   AF-A0A7J2U6F5-F1
#
_cell.length_a   1.000
_cell.length_b   1.000
_cell.length_c   1.000
_cell.angle_alpha   90.00
_cell.angle_beta   90.00
_cell.angle_gamma   90.00
#
_symmetry.space_group_name_H-M   'P 1'
#
loop_
_entity.id
_entity.type
_entity.pdbx_description
1 polymer ?
#
loop_
_entity_poly.entity_id
_entity_poly.type
_entity_poly.pdbx_seq_one_letter_code
_entity_poly.pdbx_strand_id
1 'polypeptide(L)'
;AAWLQDRGYAPKTIRVYVGAVQSLAKYYDVPISLRYDDETPIYNMSARTVHAYFRKTARKYAGAFYGRNTYSPHSLRAAFRTFLNDHKVDPLYIEYWMGHKIPEQLSAYINKSRESWRQTYKEQAEPHLTPPQYKSLTLSSN
;
A
#
# COMPACT_ATOMS: atom_id res chain seq x y z
N ALA A 1 18.05 -3.62 -5.66
CA ALA A 1 16.67 -4.03 -5.28
C ALA A 1 16.32 -5.43 -5.80
N ALA A 2 17.29 -6.33 -5.95
CA ALA A 2 17.11 -7.61 -6.63
C ALA A 2 16.06 -8.52 -5.94
N TRP A 3 15.97 -8.49 -4.61
CA TRP A 3 15.08 -9.35 -3.81
C TRP A 3 13.57 -9.14 -4.04
N LEU A 4 13.16 -7.94 -4.46
CA LEU A 4 11.77 -7.62 -4.78
C LEU A 4 11.46 -7.84 -6.27
N GLN A 5 12.45 -7.64 -7.14
CA GLN A 5 12.35 -7.98 -8.57
C GLN A 5 12.26 -9.50 -8.79
N ASP A 6 13.02 -10.29 -8.01
CA ASP A 6 12.96 -11.77 -8.00
C ASP A 6 11.59 -12.33 -7.61
N ARG A 7 10.74 -11.53 -6.96
CA ARG A 7 9.35 -11.88 -6.62
C ARG A 7 8.32 -11.32 -7.60
N GLY A 8 8.77 -10.81 -8.75
CA GLY A 8 7.91 -10.31 -9.82
C GLY A 8 7.29 -8.93 -9.55
N TYR A 9 7.74 -8.19 -8.53
CA TYR A 9 7.26 -6.83 -8.30
C TYR A 9 7.94 -5.85 -9.26
N ALA A 10 7.13 -5.12 -10.03
CA ALA A 10 7.64 -4.11 -10.94
C ALA A 10 8.39 -3.00 -10.16
N PRO A 11 9.55 -2.50 -10.64
CA PRO A 11 10.34 -1.47 -9.96
C PRO A 11 9.54 -0.22 -9.54
N LYS A 12 8.49 0.12 -10.31
CA LYS A 12 7.56 1.21 -9.98
C LYS A 12 6.77 0.97 -8.69
N THR A 13 6.35 -0.26 -8.42
CA THR A 13 5.58 -0.64 -7.22
C THR A 13 6.39 -0.43 -5.96
N ILE A 14 7.68 -0.76 -6.01
CA ILE A 14 8.62 -0.60 -4.91
C ILE A 14 8.82 0.89 -4.62
N ARG A 15 9.02 1.70 -5.67
CA ARG A 15 9.11 3.17 -5.55
C ARG A 15 7.87 3.82 -4.94
N VAL A 16 6.67 3.38 -5.32
CA VAL A 16 5.42 3.92 -4.78
C VAL A 16 5.27 3.58 -3.30
N TYR A 17 5.52 2.32 -2.93
CA TYR A 17 5.42 1.86 -1.56
C TYR A 17 6.42 2.59 -0.65
N VAL A 18 7.64 2.76 -1.13
CA VAL A 18 8.70 3.43 -0.39
C VAL A 18 8.46 4.93 -0.29
N GLY A 19 7.97 5.57 -1.36
CA GLY A 19 7.55 6.97 -1.32
C GLY A 19 6.43 7.24 -0.32
N ALA A 20 5.48 6.29 -0.16
CA ALA A 20 4.42 6.39 0.85
C ALA A 20 4.97 6.28 2.28
N VAL A 21 5.90 5.35 2.52
CA VAL A 21 6.58 5.19 3.82
C VAL A 21 7.43 6.42 4.16
N GLN A 22 8.14 6.99 3.19
CA GLN A 22 8.94 8.22 3.38
C GLN A 22 8.06 9.44 3.67
N SER A 23 6.93 9.60 2.98
CA SER A 23 5.96 10.68 3.28
C SER A 23 5.38 10.54 4.69
N LEU A 24 5.00 9.32 5.08
CA LEU A 24 4.47 9.05 6.41
C LEU A 24 5.51 9.34 7.50
N ALA A 25 6.76 8.95 7.28
CA ALA A 25 7.83 9.18 8.22
C ALA A 25 8.20 10.66 8.37
N LYS A 26 8.19 11.42 7.26
CA LYS A 26 8.35 12.88 7.28
C LYS A 26 7.22 13.53 8.09
N TYR A 27 5.99 13.04 7.98
CA TYR A 27 4.86 13.54 8.76
C TYR A 27 5.02 13.33 10.27
N TYR A 28 5.74 12.29 10.70
CA TYR A 28 5.98 11.97 12.11
C TYR A 28 7.38 12.38 12.61
N ASP A 29 8.13 13.21 11.87
CA ASP A 29 9.51 13.60 12.18
C ASP A 29 10.46 12.41 12.45
N VAL A 30 10.19 11.27 11.82
CA VAL A 30 11.08 10.12 11.89
C VAL A 30 12.24 10.36 10.91
N PRO A 31 13.51 10.39 11.37
CA PRO A 31 14.65 10.61 10.49
C PRO A 31 14.82 9.41 9.55
N ILE A 32 14.50 9.60 8.27
CA ILE A 32 14.70 8.61 7.21
C ILE A 32 15.53 9.23 6.09
N SER A 33 16.51 8.47 5.57
CA SER A 33 17.24 8.84 4.36
C SER A 33 16.27 8.99 3.18
N LEU A 34 16.23 10.20 2.60
CA LEU A 34 15.41 10.57 1.44
C LEU A 34 15.99 10.08 0.10
N ARG A 35 17.21 9.53 0.09
CA ARG A 35 17.83 8.97 -1.11
C ARG A 35 17.39 7.52 -1.27
N TYR A 36 16.46 7.33 -2.19
CA TYR A 36 16.05 6.01 -2.66
C TYR A 36 17.10 5.49 -3.65
N ASP A 37 18.12 4.80 -3.14
CA ASP A 37 18.87 3.87 -3.99
C ASP A 37 18.12 2.53 -4.01
N ASP A 38 18.12 1.83 -5.14
CA ASP A 38 17.43 0.54 -5.23
C ASP A 38 18.21 -0.54 -4.45
N GLU A 39 19.51 -0.39 -4.20
CA GLU A 39 20.37 -1.45 -3.65
C GLU A 39 20.39 -1.54 -2.11
N THR A 40 19.92 -0.51 -1.42
CA THR A 40 19.97 -0.42 0.04
C THR A 40 18.55 -0.38 0.60
N PRO A 41 18.09 -1.43 1.31
CA PRO A 41 16.88 -1.37 2.10
C PRO A 41 16.95 -0.17 3.04
N ILE A 42 15.97 0.74 3.01
CA ILE A 42 15.89 1.92 3.92
C ILE A 42 16.12 1.50 5.38
N TYR A 43 15.63 0.31 5.71
CA TYR A 43 16.04 -0.43 6.89
C TYR A 43 16.38 -1.85 6.46
N ASN A 44 17.48 -2.40 6.97
CA ASN A 44 17.78 -3.82 6.82
C ASN A 44 16.80 -4.65 7.68
N MET A 45 15.55 -4.74 7.21
CA MET A 45 14.48 -5.48 7.86
C MET A 45 14.25 -6.79 7.12
N SER A 46 14.45 -7.88 7.83
CA SER A 46 14.05 -9.20 7.34
C SER A 46 12.53 -9.27 7.17
N ALA A 47 12.06 -10.08 6.22
CA ALA A 47 10.63 -10.42 6.11
C ALA A 47 10.06 -10.94 7.43
N ARG A 48 10.87 -11.65 8.22
CA ARG A 48 10.51 -12.13 9.56
C ARG A 48 10.19 -10.98 10.52
N THR A 49 10.96 -9.91 10.49
CA THR A 49 10.73 -8.69 11.31
C THR A 49 9.40 -8.05 10.93
N VAL A 50 9.11 -7.91 9.64
CA VAL A 50 7.83 -7.38 9.15
C VAL A 50 6.67 -8.26 9.62
N HIS A 51 6.75 -9.58 9.40
CA HIS A 51 5.72 -10.51 9.85
C HIS A 51 5.53 -10.51 11.37
N ALA A 52 6.61 -10.35 12.15
CA ALA A 52 6.54 -10.23 13.60
C ALA A 52 5.80 -8.96 14.04
N TYR A 53 6.08 -7.82 13.40
CA TYR A 53 5.36 -6.57 13.63
C TYR A 53 3.85 -6.75 13.37
N PHE A 54 3.47 -7.24 12.20
CA PHE A 54 2.06 -7.46 11.87
C PHE A 54 1.39 -8.51 12.77
N ARG A 55 2.13 -9.52 13.25
CA ARG A 55 1.61 -10.49 14.25
C ARG A 55 1.36 -9.82 15.60
N LYS A 56 2.25 -8.94 16.05
CA LYS A 56 2.07 -8.16 17.29
C LYS A 56 0.85 -7.24 17.16
N THR A 57 0.73 -6.53 16.05
CA THR A 57 -0.41 -5.65 15.75
C THR A 57 -1.73 -6.43 15.66
N ALA A 58 -1.74 -7.58 14.99
CA ALA A 58 -2.90 -8.47 14.94
C ALA A 58 -3.40 -8.85 16.32
N ARG A 59 -2.48 -9.21 17.23
CA ARG A 59 -2.83 -9.55 18.62
C ARG A 59 -3.44 -8.38 19.38
N LYS A 60 -2.98 -7.16 19.11
CA LYS A 60 -3.52 -5.94 19.73
C LYS A 60 -4.97 -5.69 19.30
N TYR A 61 -5.29 -5.87 18.02
CA TYR A 61 -6.60 -5.49 17.47
C TYR A 61 -7.62 -6.62 17.39
N ALA A 62 -7.19 -7.86 17.15
CA ALA A 62 -8.07 -9.03 17.03
C ALA A 62 -7.87 -10.08 18.13
N GLY A 63 -7.00 -9.81 19.11
CA GLY A 63 -6.74 -10.74 20.21
C GLY A 63 -6.00 -12.01 19.77
N ALA A 64 -6.37 -13.14 20.35
CA ALA A 64 -5.78 -14.43 19.99
C ALA A 64 -6.37 -14.94 18.66
N PHE A 65 -5.51 -15.37 17.75
CA PHE A 65 -5.90 -16.02 16.50
C PHE A 65 -5.13 -17.32 16.31
N TYR A 66 -5.80 -18.34 15.79
CA TYR A 66 -5.22 -19.63 15.45
C TYR A 66 -5.02 -19.73 13.93
N GLY A 67 -3.88 -20.27 13.50
CA GLY A 67 -3.57 -20.44 12.07
C GLY A 67 -3.05 -19.17 11.38
N ARG A 68 -3.66 -18.77 10.26
CA ARG A 68 -3.15 -17.71 9.39
C ARG A 68 -3.44 -16.33 9.99
N ASN A 69 -2.42 -15.46 10.06
CA ASN A 69 -2.59 -14.09 10.54
C ASN A 69 -3.44 -13.27 9.54
N THR A 70 -4.65 -12.89 9.94
CA THR A 70 -5.58 -12.05 9.16
C THR A 70 -5.06 -10.64 8.88
N TYR A 71 -4.11 -10.16 9.68
CA TYR A 71 -3.42 -8.88 9.47
C TYR A 71 -2.04 -9.06 8.83
N SER A 72 -1.73 -10.22 8.25
CA SER A 72 -0.48 -10.34 7.49
C SER A 72 -0.47 -9.35 6.31
N PRO A 73 0.70 -8.88 5.83
CA PRO A 73 0.77 -7.99 4.67
C PRO A 73 -0.01 -8.52 3.46
N HIS A 74 0.06 -9.84 3.22
CA HIS A 74 -0.66 -10.47 2.12
C HIS A 74 -2.18 -10.50 2.35
N SER A 75 -2.63 -10.78 3.57
CA SER A 75 -4.06 -10.76 3.92
C SER A 75 -4.66 -9.36 3.81
N LEU A 76 -3.94 -8.34 4.28
CA LEU A 76 -4.37 -6.94 4.17
C LEU A 76 -4.42 -6.48 2.70
N ARG A 77 -3.45 -6.92 1.90
CA ARG A 77 -3.43 -6.64 0.46
C ARG A 77 -4.57 -7.34 -0.29
N ALA A 78 -4.94 -8.56 0.11
CA ALA A 78 -6.12 -9.25 -0.44
C ALA A 78 -7.43 -8.58 0.00
N ALA A 79 -7.52 -8.12 1.25
CA ALA A 79 -8.66 -7.37 1.75
C ALA A 79 -8.83 -6.04 1.01
N PHE A 80 -7.74 -5.29 0.78
CA PHE A 80 -7.74 -4.07 -0.05
C PHE A 80 -8.37 -4.33 -1.43
N ARG A 81 -7.92 -5.38 -2.13
CA ARG A 81 -8.47 -5.76 -3.43
C ARG A 81 -9.96 -6.09 -3.32
N THR A 82 -10.35 -6.89 -2.34
CA THR A 82 -11.73 -7.34 -2.14
C THR A 82 -12.67 -6.16 -1.91
N PHE A 83 -12.35 -5.27 -0.97
CA PHE A 83 -13.17 -4.09 -0.68
C PHE A 83 -13.38 -3.20 -1.91
N LEU A 84 -12.33 -2.92 -2.66
CA LEU A 84 -12.45 -2.08 -3.86
C LEU A 84 -13.25 -2.77 -4.98
N ASN A 85 -13.14 -4.09 -5.11
CA ASN A 85 -13.91 -4.86 -6.08
C ASN A 85 -15.41 -4.88 -5.72
N ASP A 86 -15.73 -5.03 -4.44
CA ASP A 86 -17.11 -5.00 -3.94
C ASP A 86 -17.77 -3.65 -4.23
N HIS A 87 -17.00 -2.56 -4.15
CA HIS A 87 -17.41 -1.20 -4.51
C HIS A 87 -17.30 -0.88 -6.01
N LYS A 88 -17.05 -1.87 -6.86
CA LYS A 88 -17.04 -1.74 -8.34
C LYS A 88 -15.99 -0.77 -8.87
N VAL A 89 -14.89 -0.58 -8.15
CA VAL A 89 -13.74 0.16 -8.65
C VAL A 89 -13.12 -0.61 -9.81
N ASP A 90 -12.65 0.12 -10.83
CA ASP A 90 -12.06 -0.48 -12.03
C ASP A 90 -10.92 -1.45 -11.64
N PRO A 91 -10.99 -2.74 -12.01
CA PRO A 91 -9.94 -3.70 -11.75
C PRO A 91 -8.57 -3.23 -12.21
N LEU A 92 -8.48 -2.51 -13.32
CA LEU A 92 -7.24 -1.94 -13.83
C LEU A 92 -6.59 -0.98 -12.85
N TYR A 93 -7.39 -0.16 -12.16
CA TYR A 93 -6.92 0.79 -11.16
C TYR A 93 -6.50 0.06 -9.87
N ILE A 94 -7.25 -0.96 -9.47
CA ILE A 94 -6.90 -1.80 -8.33
C ILE A 94 -5.54 -2.48 -8.57
N GLU A 95 -5.35 -3.10 -9.74
CA GLU A 95 -4.09 -3.75 -10.12
C GLU A 95 -2.94 -2.74 -10.18
N TYR A 96 -3.19 -1.51 -10.68
CA TYR A 96 -2.22 -0.43 -10.66
C TYR A 96 -1.79 -0.05 -9.25
N TRP A 97 -2.73 0.16 -8.31
CA TRP A 97 -2.41 0.55 -6.93
C TRP A 97 -1.79 -0.58 -6.12
N MET A 98 -2.16 -1.83 -6.42
CA MET A 98 -1.43 -2.99 -5.93
C MET A 98 -0.01 -3.03 -6.54
N GLY A 99 0.19 -2.44 -7.72
CA GLY A 99 1.45 -2.46 -8.43
C GLY A 99 1.75 -3.83 -9.03
N HIS A 100 0.70 -4.49 -9.49
CA HIS A 100 0.82 -5.62 -10.40
C HIS A 100 1.23 -5.13 -11.79
N LYS A 101 1.82 -6.02 -12.57
CA LYS A 101 2.16 -5.71 -13.96
C LYS A 101 0.86 -5.63 -14.77
N ILE A 102 0.53 -4.42 -15.22
CA ILE A 102 -0.63 -4.21 -16.10
C ILE A 102 -0.28 -4.73 -17.49
N PRO A 103 -1.20 -5.45 -18.17
CA PRO A 103 -1.03 -5.83 -19.56
C PRO A 103 -0.73 -4.61 -20.43
N GLU A 104 0.27 -4.72 -21.30
CA GLU A 104 0.75 -3.60 -22.12
C GLU A 104 -0.38 -2.94 -22.94
N GLN A 105 -1.25 -3.78 -23.50
CA GLN A 105 -2.45 -3.39 -24.25
C GLN A 105 -3.37 -2.46 -23.45
N LEU A 106 -3.56 -2.74 -22.15
CA LEU A 106 -4.40 -1.92 -21.27
C LEU A 106 -3.65 -0.68 -20.79
N SER A 107 -2.33 -0.79 -20.61
CA SER A 107 -1.50 0.35 -20.19
C SER A 107 -1.49 1.48 -21.21
N ALA A 108 -1.62 1.16 -22.50
CA ALA A 108 -1.67 2.13 -23.59
C ALA A 108 -2.89 3.07 -23.50
N TYR A 109 -3.99 2.59 -22.90
CA TYR A 109 -5.21 3.39 -22.71
C TYR A 109 -5.18 4.24 -21.43
N ILE A 110 -4.19 4.04 -20.56
CA ILE A 110 -4.06 4.82 -19.32
C ILE A 110 -3.10 6.00 -19.54
N ASN A 111 -3.61 7.07 -20.12
CA ASN A 111 -2.87 8.32 -20.26
C ASN A 111 -3.09 9.24 -19.05
N LYS A 112 -2.84 8.72 -17.83
CA LYS A 112 -3.02 9.47 -16.57
C LYS A 112 -1.68 9.97 -16.03
N SER A 113 -1.63 11.26 -15.72
CA SER A 113 -0.52 11.84 -14.96
C SER A 113 -0.48 11.28 -13.52
N ARG A 114 0.65 11.45 -12.83
CA ARG A 114 0.78 11.03 -11.42
C ARG A 114 -0.28 11.69 -10.53
N GLU A 115 -0.56 12.97 -10.74
CA GLU A 115 -1.58 13.70 -9.97
C GLU A 115 -2.99 13.22 -10.30
N SER A 116 -3.28 12.89 -11.56
CA SER A 116 -4.55 12.28 -11.94
C SER A 116 -4.76 10.93 -11.26
N TRP A 117 -3.70 10.12 -11.12
CA TRP A 117 -3.75 8.87 -10.36
C TRP A 117 -4.01 9.07 -8.88
N ARG A 118 -3.39 10.07 -8.25
CA ARG A 118 -3.65 10.44 -6.85
C ARG A 118 -5.10 10.87 -6.66
N GLN A 119 -5.61 11.72 -7.56
CA GLN A 119 -6.99 12.17 -7.52
C GLN A 119 -7.97 11.01 -7.70
N THR A 120 -7.71 10.11 -8.65
CA THR A 120 -8.52 8.91 -8.88
C THR A 120 -8.54 8.01 -7.64
N TYR A 121 -7.39 7.85 -6.96
CA TYR A 121 -7.31 7.11 -5.69
C TYR A 121 -8.13 7.77 -4.58
N LYS A 122 -8.00 9.09 -4.42
CA LYS A 122 -8.75 9.88 -3.45
C LYS A 122 -10.27 9.76 -3.65
N GLU A 123 -10.72 9.78 -4.91
CA GLU A 123 -12.14 9.71 -5.25
C GLU A 123 -12.70 8.29 -5.17
N GLN A 124 -11.94 7.28 -5.63
CA GLN A 124 -12.48 5.94 -5.84
C GLN A 124 -12.01 4.90 -4.82
N ALA A 125 -10.95 5.17 -4.03
CA ALA A 125 -10.44 4.21 -3.05
C ALA A 125 -10.64 4.68 -1.61
N GLU A 126 -10.21 5.90 -1.27
CA GLU A 126 -10.27 6.41 0.11
C GLU A 126 -11.65 6.35 0.78
N PRO A 127 -12.78 6.65 0.10
CA PRO A 127 -14.09 6.64 0.73
C PRO A 127 -14.54 5.28 1.24
N HIS A 128 -14.00 4.21 0.65
CA HIS A 128 -14.31 2.81 0.94
C HIS A 128 -13.31 2.18 1.91
N LEU A 129 -12.09 2.70 1.95
CA LEU A 129 -11.04 2.22 2.85
C LEU A 129 -11.08 2.92 4.21
N THR A 130 -11.77 4.08 4.30
CA THR A 130 -11.87 4.88 5.53
C THR A 130 -13.20 4.62 6.23
N PRO A 131 -13.19 4.02 7.43
CA PRO A 131 -14.41 3.83 8.21
C PRO A 131 -15.09 5.19 8.53
N PRO A 132 -16.43 5.25 8.56
CA PRO A 132 -17.17 6.50 8.77
C PRO A 132 -16.75 7.28 10.04
N GLN A 133 -16.42 6.56 11.10
CA GLN A 133 -15.95 7.11 12.39
C GLN A 133 -14.63 7.90 12.30
N TYR A 134 -13.87 7.77 11.21
CA TYR A 134 -12.64 8.53 10.97
C TYR A 134 -12.81 9.67 9.95
N LYS A 135 -13.97 9.79 9.28
CA LYS A 135 -14.25 10.88 8.31
C LYS A 135 -14.40 12.25 8.97
N SER A 136 -14.84 12.28 10.24
CA SER A 136 -15.01 13.51 11.02
C SER A 136 -13.70 14.16 11.45
N LEU A 137 -12.64 13.37 11.65
CA LEU A 137 -11.31 13.87 12.05
C LEU A 137 -10.56 14.59 10.92
N THR A 138 -10.85 14.26 9.66
CA THR A 138 -10.20 14.87 8.49
C THR A 138 -10.83 16.18 8.03
N LEU A 139 -12.08 16.47 8.46
CA LEU A 139 -12.80 17.70 8.10
C LEU A 139 -12.64 18.83 9.11
N SER A 140 -12.10 18.55 10.30
CA SER A 140 -11.85 19.54 11.37
C SER A 140 -10.44 20.14 11.34
N SER A 141 -9.65 19.88 10.29
CA SER A 141 -8.27 20.34 10.15
C SER A 141 -8.05 21.19 8.89
N ASN A 142 -8.97 22.12 8.63
CA ASN A 142 -8.80 23.22 7.67
C ASN A 142 -9.17 24.53 8.35
#